data_AF-V2TTV4-F1
#
_entry.id   AF-V2TTV4-F1
#
_cell.length_a   1.000
_cell.length_b   1.000
_cell.length_c   1.000
_cell.angle_alpha   90.00
_cell.angle_beta   90.00
_cell.angle_gamma   90.00
#
_symmetry.space_group_name_H-M   'P 1'
#
loop_
_entity.id
_entity.type
_entity.pdbx_description
1 polymer ?
#
loop_
_entity_poly.entity_id
_entity_poly.type
_entity_poly.pdbx_seq_one_letter_code
_entity_poly.pdbx_strand_id
1 'polypeptide(L)'
;MLEFWFNHTIPTYRKLFFLTTAIILAYIFYQFSPMPYPLITLFIGAGIIFLICRFCKTYITSNNPKNLLYRVFTWIPLAFLCAVIFTHATQNLLDWGIQGILQMIITICVFSPQALFQKK
;
A
#
# COMPACT_ATOMS: atom_id res chain seq x y z
N MET A 1 -3.61 -10.35 0.27
CA MET A 1 -4.43 -9.65 1.30
C MET A 1 -4.98 -8.30 0.84
N LEU A 2 -4.14 -7.35 0.38
CA LEU A 2 -4.60 -6.12 -0.30
C LEU A 2 -5.45 -6.38 -1.56
N GLU A 3 -5.41 -7.61 -2.11
CA GLU A 3 -6.26 -8.07 -3.23
C GLU A 3 -7.77 -7.91 -2.99
N PHE A 4 -8.22 -7.90 -1.73
CA PHE A 4 -9.61 -7.61 -1.38
C PHE A 4 -10.05 -6.23 -1.92
N TRP A 5 -9.17 -5.24 -1.85
CA TRP A 5 -9.44 -3.89 -2.35
C TRP A 5 -9.59 -3.88 -3.88
N PHE A 6 -8.83 -4.73 -4.57
CA PHE A 6 -8.79 -4.77 -6.03
C PHE A 6 -9.80 -5.72 -6.68
N ASN A 7 -10.58 -6.44 -5.88
CA ASN A 7 -11.60 -7.35 -6.40
C ASN A 7 -12.88 -6.58 -6.76
N HIS A 8 -13.39 -6.80 -7.97
CA HIS A 8 -14.59 -6.15 -8.49
C HIS A 8 -15.90 -6.79 -7.99
N THR A 9 -15.85 -8.01 -7.45
CA THR A 9 -17.05 -8.69 -6.91
C THR A 9 -17.49 -8.17 -5.54
N ILE A 10 -16.64 -7.39 -4.87
CA ILE A 10 -16.89 -6.88 -3.53
C ILE A 10 -17.53 -5.49 -3.64
N PRO A 11 -18.68 -5.28 -2.99
CA PRO A 11 -19.40 -4.02 -3.09
C PRO A 11 -18.63 -2.87 -2.42
N THR A 12 -18.75 -1.67 -3.00
CA THR A 12 -18.00 -0.46 -2.60
C THR A 12 -18.15 -0.11 -1.13
N TYR A 13 -19.31 -0.35 -0.51
CA TYR A 13 -19.55 -0.06 0.91
C TYR A 13 -18.65 -0.89 1.85
N ARG A 14 -18.35 -2.15 1.52
CA ARG A 14 -17.42 -2.98 2.30
C ARG A 14 -15.98 -2.47 2.20
N LYS A 15 -15.62 -1.91 1.04
CA LYS A 15 -14.31 -1.27 0.84
C LYS A 15 -14.21 0.02 1.67
N LEU A 16 -15.23 0.87 1.65
CA LEU A 16 -15.25 2.08 2.49
C LEU A 16 -15.15 1.74 3.99
N PHE A 17 -15.85 0.70 4.46
CA PHE A 17 -15.73 0.24 5.84
C PHE A 17 -14.28 -0.13 6.20
N PHE A 18 -13.61 -0.91 5.33
CA PHE A 18 -12.19 -1.26 5.53
C PHE A 18 -11.25 -0.04 5.54
N LEU A 19 -11.50 0.95 4.68
CA LEU A 19 -10.73 2.19 4.68
C LEU A 19 -10.94 2.98 5.99
N THR A 20 -12.19 3.11 6.42
CA THR A 20 -12.52 3.83 7.66
C THR A 20 -11.89 3.17 8.88
N THR A 21 -11.93 1.83 8.98
CA THR A 21 -11.30 1.11 10.08
C THR A 21 -9.77 1.26 10.06
N ALA A 22 -9.14 1.23 8.89
CA ALA A 22 -7.70 1.46 8.75
C ALA A 22 -7.28 2.88 9.19
N ILE A 23 -8.06 3.91 8.82
CA ILE A 23 -7.80 5.30 9.23
C ILE A 23 -7.93 5.45 10.74
N ILE A 24 -8.99 4.89 11.33
CA ILE A 24 -9.21 4.94 12.79
C ILE A 24 -8.04 4.25 13.52
N LEU A 25 -7.62 3.06 13.06
CA LEU A 25 -6.49 2.36 13.66
C LEU A 25 -5.20 3.17 13.58
N ALA A 26 -4.90 3.75 12.40
CA ALA A 26 -3.71 4.57 12.21
C ALA A 26 -3.71 5.80 13.12
N TYR A 27 -4.87 6.46 13.27
CA TYR A 27 -5.02 7.61 14.17
C TYR A 27 -4.81 7.23 15.64
N ILE A 28 -5.43 6.14 16.10
CA ILE A 28 -5.26 5.64 17.47
C ILE A 28 -3.78 5.32 17.71
N PHE A 29 -3.13 4.58 16.81
CA PHE A 29 -1.72 4.24 16.95
C PHE A 29 -0.83 5.49 16.99
N TYR A 30 -1.12 6.49 16.15
CA TYR A 30 -0.33 7.73 16.10
C TYR A 30 -0.35 8.50 17.43
N GLN A 31 -1.45 8.42 18.19
CA GLN A 31 -1.55 9.03 19.52
C GLN A 31 -0.64 8.35 20.55
N PHE A 32 -0.40 7.03 20.42
CA PHE A 32 0.44 6.28 21.36
C PHE A 32 1.94 6.36 21.02
N SER A 33 2.29 6.23 19.75
CA SER A 33 3.68 6.24 19.30
C SER A 33 3.79 7.12 18.05
N PRO A 34 4.00 8.44 18.17
CA PRO A 34 4.00 9.32 17.02
C PRO A 34 5.20 9.00 16.10
N MET A 35 4.90 8.68 14.85
CA MET A 35 5.90 8.53 13.80
C MET A 35 6.32 9.90 13.26
N PRO A 36 7.61 10.14 13.03
CA PRO A 36 8.06 11.41 12.47
C PRO A 36 7.58 11.59 11.02
N TYR A 37 7.23 12.82 10.65
CA TYR A 37 6.68 13.16 9.34
C TYR A 37 7.48 12.70 8.10
N PRO A 38 8.82 12.70 8.08
CA PRO A 38 9.60 12.20 6.95
C PRO A 38 9.32 10.72 6.65
N LEU A 39 9.15 9.94 7.72
CA LEU A 39 8.86 8.51 7.67
C LEU A 39 7.46 8.25 7.10
N ILE A 40 6.46 9.03 7.54
CA ILE A 40 5.11 9.00 6.97
C ILE A 40 5.14 9.25 5.45
N THR A 41 5.91 10.24 5.02
CA THR A 41 6.06 10.58 3.59
C THR A 41 6.70 9.44 2.80
N LEU A 42 7.70 8.75 3.37
CA LEU A 42 8.31 7.58 2.75
C LEU A 42 7.31 6.43 2.57
N PHE A 43 6.46 6.17 3.57
CA PHE A 43 5.43 5.12 3.47
C PHE A 43 4.30 5.48 2.48
N ILE A 44 3.95 6.76 2.36
CA ILE A 44 3.05 7.25 1.31
C ILE A 44 3.71 7.02 -0.06
N GLY A 45 4.98 7.42 -0.23
CA GLY A 45 5.74 7.17 -1.46
C GLY A 45 5.80 5.68 -1.81
N ALA A 46 6.04 4.81 -0.81
CA ALA A 46 6.03 3.35 -0.98
C ALA A 46 4.68 2.84 -1.50
N GLY A 47 3.57 3.35 -0.95
CA GLY A 47 2.22 3.01 -1.40
C GLY A 47 1.95 3.42 -2.85
N ILE A 48 2.42 4.59 -3.27
CA ILE A 48 2.27 5.08 -4.65
C ILE A 48 3.13 4.25 -5.61
N ILE A 49 4.40 4.00 -5.27
CA ILE A 49 5.30 3.16 -6.08
C ILE A 49 4.71 1.75 -6.23
N PHE A 50 4.15 1.20 -5.15
CA PHE A 50 3.44 -0.08 -5.17
C PHE A 50 2.27 -0.07 -6.16
N LEU A 51 1.45 0.99 -6.17
CA LEU A 51 0.33 1.13 -7.10
C LEU A 51 0.81 1.20 -8.56
N ILE A 52 1.86 1.98 -8.84
CA ILE A 52 2.44 2.12 -10.19
C ILE A 52 2.96 0.75 -10.66
N CYS A 53 3.74 0.06 -9.83
CA CYS A 53 4.27 -1.26 -10.16
C CYS A 53 3.15 -2.28 -10.41
N ARG A 54 2.09 -2.23 -9.59
CA ARG A 54 0.90 -3.08 -9.77
C ARG A 54 0.18 -2.78 -11.08
N PHE A 55 0.01 -1.50 -11.43
CA PHE A 55 -0.63 -1.09 -12.67
C PHE A 55 0.18 -1.52 -13.89
N CYS A 56 1.49 -1.27 -13.88
CA CYS A 56 2.40 -1.75 -14.92
C CYS A 56 2.33 -3.27 -15.07
N LYS A 57 2.28 -4.02 -13.95
CA LYS A 57 2.13 -5.47 -13.97
C LYS A 57 0.83 -5.91 -14.65
N THR A 58 -0.31 -5.30 -14.33
CA THR A 58 -1.61 -5.65 -14.92
C THR A 58 -1.74 -5.25 -16.40
N TYR A 59 -1.20 -4.10 -16.81
CA TYR A 59 -1.36 -3.62 -18.19
C TYR A 59 -0.29 -4.15 -19.15
N ILE A 60 0.98 -4.22 -18.70
CA ILE A 60 2.11 -4.57 -19.57
C ILE A 60 2.31 -6.09 -19.62
N THR A 61 2.03 -6.80 -18.53
CA THR A 61 2.40 -8.22 -18.39
C THR A 61 1.23 -9.20 -18.47
N SER A 62 0.00 -8.71 -18.72
CA SER A 62 -1.19 -9.58 -18.89
C SER A 62 -1.01 -10.62 -20.00
N ASN A 63 -0.25 -10.31 -21.05
CA ASN A 63 -0.04 -11.21 -22.19
C ASN A 63 1.13 -12.20 -22.03
N ASN A 64 2.05 -12.01 -21.07
CA ASN A 64 3.26 -12.83 -20.95
C ASN A 64 3.72 -13.01 -19.48
N PRO A 65 3.09 -13.92 -18.72
CA PRO A 65 3.35 -14.11 -17.28
C PRO A 65 4.76 -14.65 -16.93
N LYS A 66 5.56 -15.06 -17.92
CA LYS A 66 6.93 -15.58 -17.72
C LYS A 66 8.03 -14.49 -17.81
N ASN A 67 7.67 -13.24 -18.07
CA ASN A 67 8.67 -12.21 -18.35
C ASN A 67 9.41 -11.75 -17.09
N LEU A 68 10.73 -11.47 -17.19
CA LEU A 68 11.56 -10.99 -16.07
C LEU A 68 11.00 -9.70 -15.44
N LEU A 69 10.39 -8.84 -16.26
CA LEU A 69 9.68 -7.62 -15.83
C LEU A 69 8.58 -7.90 -14.80
N TYR A 70 7.86 -9.03 -14.91
CA TYR A 70 6.84 -9.43 -13.93
C TYR A 70 7.42 -9.61 -12.53
N ARG A 71 8.59 -10.26 -12.46
CA ARG A 71 9.30 -10.48 -11.20
C ARG A 71 9.79 -9.14 -10.66
N VAL A 72 10.45 -8.33 -11.47
CA VAL A 72 10.98 -7.02 -11.06
C VAL A 72 9.89 -6.12 -10.46
N PHE A 73 8.73 -5.99 -11.11
CA PHE A 73 7.59 -5.22 -10.55
C PHE A 73 7.00 -5.79 -9.27
N THR A 74 7.19 -7.10 -9.00
CA THR A 74 6.73 -7.72 -7.76
C THR A 74 7.76 -7.50 -6.63
N TRP A 75 9.05 -7.49 -6.94
CA TRP A 75 10.13 -7.33 -5.96
C TRP A 75 10.44 -5.88 -5.61
N ILE A 76 10.28 -4.93 -6.55
CA ILE A 76 10.56 -3.50 -6.31
C ILE A 76 9.79 -2.93 -5.12
N PRO A 77 8.45 -3.10 -5.02
CA PRO A 77 7.71 -2.54 -3.90
C PRO A 77 8.08 -3.22 -2.58
N LEU A 78 8.37 -4.52 -2.61
CA LEU A 78 8.77 -5.28 -1.42
C LEU A 78 10.16 -4.85 -0.93
N ALA A 79 11.12 -4.67 -1.85
CA ALA A 79 12.45 -4.18 -1.53
C ALA A 79 12.41 -2.74 -0.99
N PHE A 80 11.57 -1.89 -1.57
CA PHE A 80 11.38 -0.51 -1.09
C PHE A 80 10.77 -0.48 0.32
N LEU A 81 9.77 -1.32 0.58
CA LEU A 81 9.15 -1.46 1.90
C LEU A 81 10.15 -1.98 2.94
N CYS A 82 10.92 -3.01 2.60
CA CYS A 82 12.01 -3.49 3.46
C CYS A 82 13.06 -2.40 3.71
N ALA A 83 13.45 -1.64 2.68
CA ALA A 83 14.42 -0.55 2.83
C ALA A 83 13.93 0.49 3.84
N VAL A 84 12.69 0.98 3.72
CA VAL A 84 12.13 2.00 4.63
C VAL A 84 12.04 1.49 6.07
N ILE A 85 11.63 0.24 6.27
CA ILE A 85 11.55 -0.38 7.61
C ILE A 85 12.95 -0.52 8.22
N PHE A 86 13.92 -1.02 7.45
CA PHE A 86 15.26 -1.29 7.98
C PHE A 86 16.14 -0.05 8.13
N THR A 87 15.97 1.01 7.33
CA THR A 87 16.81 2.21 7.46
C THR A 87 16.31 3.18 8.52
N HIS A 88 15.01 3.22 8.78
CA HIS A 88 14.42 4.28 9.60
C HIS A 88 13.62 3.78 10.81
N ALA A 89 13.27 2.49 10.88
CA ALA A 89 12.49 1.95 12.00
C ALA A 89 13.32 1.08 12.97
N THR A 90 14.66 1.14 12.97
CA THR A 90 15.50 0.27 13.82
C THR A 90 15.29 0.44 15.33
N GLN A 91 14.86 1.62 15.79
CA GLN A 91 14.68 1.90 17.23
C GLN A 91 13.29 1.49 17.76
N ASN A 92 12.25 1.57 16.92
CA ASN A 92 10.86 1.24 17.26
C ASN A 92 10.21 0.44 16.12
N LEU A 93 10.89 -0.66 15.73
CA LEU A 93 10.58 -1.42 14.51
C LEU A 93 9.15 -1.93 14.47
N LEU A 94 8.64 -2.33 15.63
CA LEU A 94 7.29 -2.86 15.75
C LEU A 94 6.25 -1.74 15.61
N ASP A 95 6.35 -0.68 16.41
CA ASP A 95 5.35 0.39 16.43
C ASP A 95 5.33 1.21 15.13
N TRP A 96 6.50 1.67 14.69
CA TRP A 96 6.61 2.46 13.46
C TRP A 96 6.44 1.60 12.21
N GLY A 97 6.79 0.31 12.27
CA GLY A 97 6.53 -0.64 11.19
C GLY A 97 5.03 -0.86 10.98
N ILE A 98 4.27 -1.09 12.06
CA ILE A 98 2.81 -1.27 12.00
C ILE A 98 2.14 0.01 11.47
N GLN A 99 2.53 1.17 11.98
CA GLN A 99 2.01 2.46 11.50
C GLN A 99 2.37 2.74 10.04
N GLY A 100 3.60 2.44 9.63
CA GLY A 100 4.02 2.59 8.24
C GLY A 100 3.22 1.73 7.28
N ILE A 101 2.96 0.48 7.65
CA ILE A 101 2.11 -0.44 6.86
C ILE A 101 0.66 0.08 6.80
N LEU A 102 0.10 0.56 7.91
CA LEU A 102 -1.23 1.18 7.93
C LEU A 102 -1.29 2.40 7.00
N GLN A 103 -0.29 3.27 7.05
CA GLN A 103 -0.22 4.46 6.20
C GLN A 103 -0.09 4.10 4.71
N MET A 104 0.69 3.05 4.41
CA MET A 104 0.80 2.52 3.06
C MET A 104 -0.55 1.97 2.57
N ILE A 105 -1.28 1.22 3.40
CA ILE A 105 -2.61 0.69 3.06
C ILE A 105 -3.58 1.84 2.78
N ILE A 106 -3.62 2.87 3.64
CA ILE A 106 -4.47 4.05 3.45
C ILE A 106 -4.13 4.72 2.12
N THR A 107 -2.84 4.94 1.85
CA THR A 107 -2.38 5.54 0.59
C THR A 107 -2.81 4.72 -0.61
N ILE A 108 -2.63 3.40 -0.57
CA ILE A 108 -3.04 2.51 -1.65
C ILE A 108 -4.55 2.59 -1.86
N CYS A 109 -5.34 2.58 -0.79
CA CYS A 109 -6.79 2.66 -0.88
C CYS A 109 -7.27 4.00 -1.47
N VAL A 110 -6.71 5.12 -1.00
CA VAL A 110 -7.06 6.48 -1.45
C VAL A 110 -6.65 6.72 -2.90
N PHE A 111 -5.43 6.33 -3.28
CA PHE A 111 -4.90 6.55 -4.63
C PHE A 111 -5.19 5.41 -5.60
N SER A 112 -5.86 4.34 -5.17
CA SER A 112 -6.22 3.26 -6.07
C SER A 112 -7.15 3.78 -7.18
N PRO A 113 -6.78 3.63 -8.46
CA PRO A 113 -7.59 4.14 -9.56
C PRO A 113 -8.90 3.35 -9.76
N GLN A 114 -9.09 2.22 -9.06
CA GLN A 114 -10.25 1.35 -9.26
C GLN A 114 -11.56 1.87 -8.64
N ALA A 115 -11.53 2.87 -7.75
CA ALA A 115 -12.76 3.60 -7.40
C ALA A 115 -13.27 4.44 -8.59
N LEU A 116 -12.39 4.84 -9.50
CA LEU A 116 -12.69 5.67 -10.67
C LEU A 116 -13.00 4.87 -11.94
N PHE A 117 -12.37 3.71 -12.15
CA PHE A 117 -12.65 2.86 -13.31
C PHE A 117 -13.83 1.91 -13.06
N GLN A 118 -15.03 2.48 -12.83
CA GLN A 118 -16.24 1.82 -13.30
C GLN A 118 -16.25 1.90 -14.83
N LYS A 119 -15.73 0.88 -15.51
CA LYS A 119 -16.19 0.63 -16.88
C LYS A 119 -17.65 0.21 -16.77
N LYS A 120 -18.52 1.16 -17.11
CA LYS A 120 -19.90 0.90 -17.50
C LYS A 120 -19.92 0.01 -18.73
#